data_AF-A0A4R4SFV5-F1
#
_entry.id   AF-A0A4R4SFV5-F1
#
_cell.length_a   1.000
_cell.length_b   1.000
_cell.length_c   1.000
_cell.angle_alpha   90.00
_cell.angle_beta   90.00
_cell.angle_gamma   90.00
#
_symmetry.space_group_name_H-M   'P 1'
#
loop_
_entity.id
_entity.type
_entity.pdbx_description
1 polymer ?
#
loop_
_entity_poly.entity_id
_entity_poly.type
_entity_poly.pdbx_seq_one_letter_code
_entity_poly.pdbx_strand_id
1 'polypeptide(L)'
;MEDGPEHGTPKRGGPVTRRRALALGAGGAAVLLGGGATLLGASSGDDGPRPARAGEGTAVFDPAQAAALLGNRARAVRSGDRAAFLATVASAPAAFQDAQSRMYGNLRRLPLERWEERVVAPQATDGETGTVVVRVEVRHRLRGFDRGDVVRTRHLALTPRSGTWTVAGDGSPHGFEDDPEIWDGGDLTVAEGRASLVIGDAPGLAEVARRLDKAVPVVTGVVGGRWARRVVALAPADADRASALAGPGQRLDEVAALAAVTPSAGGARGEDRVVISPATFGRLNDLGRDVVLTHELTHVATGGARDRTTPLWLIEGFADYVGYLRTNVTVRSAAAELRREVAEGRVPSALPGADAFGAGSARLSQAYQESWLACRMVADRYGEATLVRLYRAAGRNPEATALREVLGLTRVRFTALWRDYLKRELT
;
A
#
# COMPACT_ATOMS: atom_id res chain seq x y z
N MET A 1 14.20 43.14 -42.45
CA MET A 1 14.76 43.02 -41.09
C MET A 1 13.60 43.29 -40.14
N GLU A 2 12.56 42.45 -40.14
CA GLU A 2 12.52 41.05 -39.65
C GLU A 2 13.03 40.93 -38.21
N ASP A 3 12.09 40.81 -37.26
CA ASP A 3 12.07 39.73 -36.26
C ASP A 3 10.71 39.73 -35.54
N GLY A 4 10.03 38.58 -35.60
CA GLY A 4 8.72 38.34 -34.99
C GLY A 4 8.84 37.75 -33.57
N PRO A 5 7.75 37.72 -32.78
CA PRO A 5 7.76 37.07 -31.48
C PRO A 5 7.44 35.57 -31.62
N GLU A 6 8.33 34.76 -31.04
CA GLU A 6 8.27 33.30 -31.00
C GLU A 6 7.03 32.77 -30.28
N HIS A 7 6.36 31.81 -30.91
CA HIS A 7 5.34 30.97 -30.30
C HIS A 7 5.98 29.95 -29.35
N GLY A 8 5.94 30.24 -28.05
CA GLY A 8 6.22 29.26 -27.00
C GLY A 8 5.13 28.19 -26.92
N THR A 9 5.46 26.97 -27.35
CA THR A 9 4.64 25.77 -27.18
C THR A 9 4.48 25.44 -25.68
N PRO A 10 3.27 25.07 -25.18
CA PRO A 10 3.14 24.61 -23.81
C PRO A 10 3.80 23.23 -23.68
N LYS A 11 4.79 23.14 -22.80
CA LYS A 11 5.42 21.88 -22.38
C LYS A 11 4.32 20.92 -21.90
N ARG A 12 4.20 19.78 -22.57
CA ARG A 12 3.41 18.63 -22.11
C ARG A 12 3.94 18.20 -20.75
N GLY A 13 3.16 18.43 -19.70
CA GLY A 13 3.44 17.92 -18.36
C GLY A 13 3.44 16.40 -18.37
N GLY A 14 4.60 15.80 -18.15
CA GLY A 14 4.73 14.37 -17.89
C GLY A 14 4.03 13.97 -16.59
N PRO A 15 3.82 12.67 -16.36
CA PRO A 15 3.10 12.17 -15.20
C PRO A 15 3.85 12.53 -13.90
N VAL A 16 3.17 13.27 -13.01
CA VAL A 16 3.71 13.66 -11.71
C VAL A 16 3.81 12.42 -10.81
N THR A 17 5.04 11.96 -10.56
CA THR A 17 5.39 10.93 -9.58
C THR A 17 5.60 11.56 -8.20
N ARG A 18 4.89 11.06 -7.18
CA ARG A 18 4.93 11.53 -5.78
C ARG A 18 6.33 11.34 -5.15
N ARG A 19 6.87 12.38 -4.51
CA ARG A 19 8.07 12.34 -3.63
C ARG A 19 7.77 13.10 -2.32
N ARG A 20 8.03 12.42 -1.18
CA ARG A 20 8.71 12.80 0.10
C ARG A 20 8.64 14.29 0.57
N ALA A 21 8.51 14.71 1.84
CA ALA A 21 8.66 14.11 3.18
C ALA A 21 8.16 15.07 4.32
N LEU A 22 7.96 14.48 5.52
CA LEU A 22 8.12 14.96 6.93
C LEU A 22 7.14 15.97 7.60
N ALA A 23 6.36 15.42 8.56
CA ALA A 23 6.32 15.67 10.02
C ALA A 23 5.44 16.80 10.65
N LEU A 24 4.63 16.39 11.64
CA LEU A 24 4.46 16.88 13.04
C LEU A 24 2.97 16.87 13.49
N GLY A 25 2.59 16.45 14.71
CA GLY A 25 3.35 15.98 15.87
C GLY A 25 2.47 15.79 17.11
N ALA A 26 3.08 15.30 18.20
CA ALA A 26 2.76 15.61 19.59
C ALA A 26 3.98 15.24 20.46
N GLY A 27 4.44 16.16 21.31
CA GLY A 27 5.74 16.10 21.96
C GLY A 27 5.78 15.62 23.41
N GLY A 28 7.02 15.55 23.92
CA GLY A 28 7.35 15.81 25.33
C GLY A 28 8.00 14.67 26.11
N ALA A 29 9.34 14.61 26.15
CA ALA A 29 10.16 14.74 27.37
C ALA A 29 11.64 14.41 27.09
N ALA A 30 12.52 15.31 27.51
CA ALA A 30 13.98 15.19 27.45
C ALA A 30 14.54 14.77 28.82
N VAL A 31 15.60 13.94 28.83
CA VAL A 31 16.67 13.98 29.85
C VAL A 31 18.00 13.55 29.18
N LEU A 32 19.04 14.35 29.43
CA LEU A 32 20.44 14.21 28.99
C LEU A 32 21.30 13.44 30.01
N LEU A 33 22.57 13.20 29.60
CA LEU A 33 23.80 12.80 30.33
C LEU A 33 24.22 11.34 29.99
N GLY A 34 25.43 11.00 29.57
CA GLY A 34 26.68 11.74 29.34
C GLY A 34 27.87 10.76 29.44
N GLY A 35 28.86 10.88 28.54
CA GLY A 35 30.26 10.52 28.77
C GLY A 35 30.72 9.07 28.54
N GLY A 36 31.90 8.92 27.92
CA GLY A 36 32.76 7.73 28.08
C GLY A 36 33.48 7.27 26.81
N ALA A 37 34.80 7.44 26.78
CA ALA A 37 35.69 7.19 25.66
C ALA A 37 36.15 5.72 25.51
N THR A 38 36.54 5.38 24.27
CA THR A 38 37.58 4.45 23.77
C THR A 38 38.10 3.31 24.66
N LEU A 39 38.32 2.12 24.04
CA LEU A 39 39.62 1.45 24.03
C LEU A 39 39.73 0.41 22.90
N LEU A 40 40.95 0.33 22.35
CA LEU A 40 41.45 -0.59 21.33
C LEU A 40 41.55 -2.04 21.84
N GLY A 41 41.48 -2.98 20.91
CA GLY A 41 41.87 -4.38 21.12
C GLY A 41 42.21 -5.04 19.78
N ALA A 42 43.44 -4.88 19.33
CA ALA A 42 44.02 -5.71 18.28
C ALA A 42 44.48 -7.04 18.88
N SER A 43 44.23 -8.14 18.16
CA SER A 43 45.04 -9.35 18.28
C SER A 43 45.18 -9.99 16.91
N SER A 44 46.41 -9.90 16.39
CA SER A 44 46.92 -10.60 15.23
C SER A 44 46.94 -12.11 15.49
N GLY A 45 46.58 -12.89 14.47
CA GLY A 45 46.79 -14.33 14.40
C GLY A 45 47.08 -14.68 12.94
N ASP A 46 48.37 -14.73 12.62
CA ASP A 46 48.94 -15.17 11.36
C ASP A 46 49.05 -16.70 11.40
N ASP A 47 48.55 -17.40 10.37
CA ASP A 47 48.84 -18.81 10.14
C ASP A 47 48.56 -19.19 8.68
N GLY A 48 49.63 -19.13 7.86
CA GLY A 48 50.01 -20.18 6.91
C GLY A 48 49.20 -20.36 5.60
N PRO A 49 49.84 -20.36 4.42
CA PRO A 49 49.16 -20.52 3.14
C PRO A 49 48.67 -21.97 2.95
N ARG A 50 47.35 -22.13 2.90
CA ARG A 50 46.67 -23.38 2.54
C ARG A 50 46.79 -23.60 1.02
N PRO A 51 47.11 -24.82 0.53
CA PRO A 51 47.34 -25.05 -0.89
C PRO A 51 46.08 -24.73 -1.70
N ALA A 52 46.27 -23.96 -2.76
CA ALA A 52 45.24 -23.61 -3.73
C ALA A 52 44.60 -24.90 -4.28
N ARG A 53 43.31 -25.09 -4.01
CA ARG A 53 42.51 -26.04 -4.77
C ARG A 53 42.49 -25.55 -6.21
N ALA A 54 42.93 -26.43 -7.11
CA ALA A 54 42.81 -26.27 -8.54
C ALA A 54 41.40 -25.82 -8.91
N GLY A 55 41.32 -24.80 -9.77
CA GLY A 55 40.08 -24.11 -10.13
C GLY A 55 39.00 -25.06 -10.62
N GLU A 56 37.94 -25.17 -9.82
CA GLU A 56 36.61 -25.41 -10.38
C GLU A 56 36.31 -24.21 -11.27
N GLY A 57 36.22 -24.43 -12.59
CA GLY A 57 35.89 -23.37 -13.53
C GLY A 57 34.67 -22.60 -13.05
N THR A 58 34.72 -21.27 -13.12
CA THR A 58 33.63 -20.37 -12.77
C THR A 58 32.34 -20.89 -13.41
N ALA A 59 31.46 -21.45 -12.59
CA ALA A 59 30.23 -22.05 -13.07
C ALA A 59 29.43 -20.96 -13.79
N VAL A 60 29.24 -21.12 -15.10
CA VAL A 60 28.48 -20.17 -15.90
C VAL A 60 27.02 -20.22 -15.44
N PHE A 61 26.42 -19.04 -15.23
CA PHE A 61 25.01 -18.95 -14.86
C PHE A 61 24.12 -19.66 -15.88
N ASP A 62 23.34 -20.63 -15.40
CA ASP A 62 22.34 -21.33 -16.20
C ASP A 62 20.91 -20.94 -15.75
N PRO A 63 20.18 -20.14 -16.54
CA PRO A 63 18.80 -19.77 -16.25
C PRO A 63 17.85 -20.97 -16.07
N ALA A 64 18.10 -22.09 -16.75
CA ALA A 64 17.25 -23.27 -16.63
C ALA A 64 17.42 -23.97 -15.28
N GLN A 65 18.66 -24.04 -14.77
CA GLN A 65 18.92 -24.57 -13.42
C GLN A 65 18.35 -23.66 -12.33
N ALA A 66 18.47 -22.34 -12.48
CA ALA A 66 17.85 -21.38 -11.57
C ALA A 66 16.31 -21.49 -11.60
N ALA A 67 15.71 -21.66 -12.78
CA ALA A 67 14.27 -21.89 -12.90
C ALA A 67 13.83 -23.21 -12.25
N ALA A 68 14.62 -24.29 -12.39
CA ALA A 68 14.35 -25.57 -11.73
C ALA A 68 14.42 -25.46 -10.20
N LEU A 69 15.41 -24.75 -9.67
CA LEU A 69 15.54 -24.46 -8.23
C LEU A 69 14.29 -23.75 -7.68
N LEU A 70 13.88 -22.64 -8.30
CA LEU A 70 12.71 -21.88 -7.86
C LEU A 70 11.39 -22.62 -8.10
N GLY A 71 11.30 -23.42 -9.18
CA GLY A 71 10.17 -24.30 -9.42
C GLY A 71 10.02 -25.37 -8.32
N ASN A 72 11.12 -25.96 -7.86
CA ASN A 72 11.13 -26.90 -6.74
C ASN A 72 10.74 -26.22 -5.42
N ARG A 73 11.29 -25.03 -5.17
CA ARG A 73 10.97 -24.20 -4.01
C ARG A 73 9.48 -23.85 -3.95
N ALA A 74 8.91 -23.39 -5.06
CA ALA A 74 7.49 -23.07 -5.15
C ALA A 74 6.59 -24.32 -5.01
N ARG A 75 7.03 -25.49 -5.51
CA ARG A 75 6.34 -26.77 -5.26
C ARG A 75 6.34 -27.12 -3.78
N ALA A 76 7.46 -26.95 -3.09
CA ALA A 76 7.59 -27.24 -1.66
C ALA A 76 6.65 -26.39 -0.78
N VAL A 77 6.44 -25.12 -1.13
CA VAL A 77 5.42 -24.26 -0.49
C VAL A 77 4.01 -24.84 -0.70
N ARG A 78 3.67 -25.21 -1.94
CA ARG A 78 2.34 -25.73 -2.29
C ARG A 78 2.05 -27.10 -1.66
N SER A 79 3.02 -28.00 -1.63
CA SER A 79 2.89 -29.36 -1.09
C SER A 79 3.04 -29.44 0.43
N GLY A 80 3.51 -28.38 1.10
CA GLY A 80 3.77 -28.43 2.53
C GLY A 80 5.08 -29.15 2.90
N ASP A 81 6.03 -29.24 1.96
CA ASP A 81 7.35 -29.84 2.20
C ASP A 81 8.36 -28.81 2.73
N ARG A 82 8.46 -28.67 4.05
CA ARG A 82 9.37 -27.71 4.68
C ARG A 82 10.84 -28.08 4.44
N ALA A 83 11.16 -29.37 4.43
CA ALA A 83 12.53 -29.83 4.26
C ALA A 83 13.05 -29.49 2.86
N ALA A 84 12.26 -29.76 1.83
CA ALA A 84 12.61 -29.41 0.45
C ALA A 84 12.76 -27.89 0.26
N PHE A 85 11.92 -27.08 0.91
CA PHE A 85 12.04 -25.63 0.86
C PHE A 85 13.32 -25.12 1.54
N LEU A 86 13.66 -25.65 2.72
CA LEU A 86 14.87 -25.22 3.45
C LEU A 86 16.16 -25.75 2.81
N ALA A 87 16.11 -26.89 2.12
CA ALA A 87 17.24 -27.39 1.35
C ALA A 87 17.74 -26.39 0.30
N THR A 88 16.88 -25.52 -0.25
CA THR A 88 17.28 -24.53 -1.25
C THR A 88 18.11 -23.38 -0.67
N VAL A 89 18.12 -23.22 0.66
CA VAL A 89 18.82 -22.13 1.38
C VAL A 89 19.84 -22.68 2.38
N ALA A 90 20.12 -23.99 2.37
CA ALA A 90 20.90 -24.68 3.40
C ALA A 90 22.33 -24.15 3.60
N SER A 91 22.84 -23.37 2.65
CA SER A 91 24.16 -22.74 2.72
C SER A 91 24.16 -21.24 2.89
N ALA A 92 22.98 -20.63 2.92
CA ALA A 92 22.89 -19.22 3.22
C ALA A 92 23.31 -18.98 4.68
N PRO A 93 23.67 -17.75 5.07
CA PRO A 93 23.90 -17.41 6.47
C PRO A 93 22.71 -17.82 7.36
N ALA A 94 22.98 -18.20 8.61
CA ALA A 94 21.96 -18.70 9.53
C ALA A 94 20.76 -17.74 9.67
N ALA A 95 21.02 -16.43 9.76
CA ALA A 95 19.98 -15.40 9.82
C ALA A 95 19.04 -15.41 8.60
N PHE A 96 19.58 -15.68 7.39
CA PHE A 96 18.77 -15.81 6.19
C PHE A 96 17.96 -17.11 6.22
N GLN A 97 18.55 -18.23 6.65
CA GLN A 97 17.82 -19.49 6.81
C GLN A 97 16.64 -19.35 7.79
N ASP A 98 16.84 -18.65 8.91
CA ASP A 98 15.80 -18.36 9.89
C ASP A 98 14.69 -17.49 9.30
N ALA A 99 15.03 -16.47 8.53
CA ALA A 99 14.06 -15.63 7.82
C ALA A 99 13.23 -16.45 6.82
N GLN A 100 13.87 -17.31 6.03
CA GLN A 100 13.19 -18.17 5.07
C GLN A 100 12.32 -19.23 5.77
N SER A 101 12.78 -19.77 6.89
CA SER A 101 12.01 -20.67 7.75
C SER A 101 10.73 -20.01 8.29
N ARG A 102 10.82 -18.76 8.78
CA ARG A 102 9.64 -17.99 9.22
C ARG A 102 8.70 -17.69 8.06
N MET A 103 9.24 -17.20 6.93
CA MET A 103 8.47 -16.95 5.71
C MET A 103 7.70 -18.20 5.28
N TYR A 104 8.34 -19.38 5.29
CA TYR A 104 7.66 -20.64 4.98
C TYR A 104 6.49 -20.90 5.93
N GLY A 105 6.71 -20.79 7.24
CA GLY A 105 5.66 -20.95 8.25
C GLY A 105 4.49 -19.99 8.02
N ASN A 106 4.78 -18.74 7.69
CA ASN A 106 3.81 -17.71 7.35
C ASN A 106 3.00 -18.07 6.10
N LEU A 107 3.66 -18.46 5.00
CA LEU A 107 2.98 -18.87 3.76
C LEU A 107 2.04 -20.06 3.97
N ARG A 108 2.41 -21.01 4.85
CA ARG A 108 1.56 -22.16 5.18
C ARG A 108 0.27 -21.81 5.94
N ARG A 109 0.20 -20.62 6.54
CA ARG A 109 -1.01 -20.11 7.21
C ARG A 109 -1.97 -19.43 6.25
N LEU A 110 -1.51 -19.05 5.05
CA LEU A 110 -2.32 -18.31 4.08
C LEU A 110 -3.16 -19.25 3.22
N PRO A 111 -4.37 -18.84 2.79
CA PRO A 111 -5.20 -19.60 1.87
C PRO A 111 -4.66 -19.52 0.43
N LEU A 112 -3.42 -19.97 0.19
CA LEU A 112 -2.79 -19.91 -1.13
C LEU A 112 -3.50 -20.87 -2.10
N GLU A 113 -3.99 -20.31 -3.20
CA GLU A 113 -4.46 -21.06 -4.36
C GLU A 113 -3.34 -21.22 -5.40
N ARG A 114 -2.50 -20.20 -5.52
CA ARG A 114 -1.33 -20.20 -6.39
C ARG A 114 -0.12 -19.63 -5.66
N TRP A 115 1.03 -20.23 -5.93
CA TRP A 115 2.36 -19.76 -5.57
C TRP A 115 3.35 -20.21 -6.64
N GLU A 116 4.03 -19.26 -7.27
CA GLU A 116 5.04 -19.48 -8.31
C GLU A 116 6.17 -18.48 -8.14
N GLU A 117 7.40 -18.95 -8.35
CA GLU A 117 8.61 -18.14 -8.34
C GLU A 117 9.30 -18.30 -9.70
N ARG A 118 9.40 -17.19 -10.45
CA ARG A 118 9.94 -17.20 -11.82
C ARG A 118 11.17 -16.31 -11.91
N VAL A 119 12.28 -16.85 -12.38
CA VAL A 119 13.46 -16.06 -12.75
C VAL A 119 13.11 -15.20 -13.96
N VAL A 120 13.34 -13.89 -13.85
CA VAL A 120 13.13 -12.94 -14.95
C VAL A 120 14.45 -12.67 -15.67
N ALA A 121 15.46 -12.19 -14.93
CA ALA A 121 16.75 -11.85 -15.49
C ALA A 121 17.83 -11.82 -14.40
N PRO A 122 19.09 -12.17 -14.71
CA PRO A 122 20.22 -11.82 -13.86
C PRO A 122 20.32 -10.29 -13.77
N GLN A 123 20.75 -9.78 -12.62
CA GLN A 123 20.91 -8.36 -12.32
C GLN A 123 22.36 -7.99 -12.04
N ALA A 124 23.09 -8.86 -11.33
CA ALA A 124 24.50 -8.68 -11.02
C ALA A 124 25.21 -10.04 -10.97
N THR A 125 26.51 -10.04 -11.19
CA THR A 125 27.38 -11.21 -11.04
C THR A 125 28.64 -10.80 -10.31
N ASP A 126 28.95 -11.51 -9.24
CA ASP A 126 30.21 -11.43 -8.54
C ASP A 126 31.21 -12.35 -9.22
N GLY A 127 32.25 -11.75 -9.81
CA GLY A 127 33.28 -12.48 -10.54
C GLY A 127 34.22 -13.30 -9.66
N GLU A 128 34.30 -13.01 -8.36
CA GLU A 128 35.16 -13.74 -7.42
C GLU A 128 34.46 -14.98 -6.86
N THR A 129 33.19 -14.82 -6.45
CA THR A 129 32.43 -15.93 -5.84
C THR A 129 31.59 -16.72 -6.85
N GLY A 130 31.41 -16.20 -8.06
CA GLY A 130 30.46 -16.74 -9.04
C GLY A 130 29.00 -16.54 -8.64
N THR A 131 28.73 -15.72 -7.62
CA THR A 131 27.36 -15.44 -7.15
C THR A 131 26.63 -14.57 -8.17
N VAL A 132 25.39 -14.93 -8.49
CA VAL A 132 24.53 -14.21 -9.43
C VAL A 132 23.28 -13.76 -8.71
N VAL A 133 23.05 -12.45 -8.68
CA VAL A 133 21.78 -11.90 -8.21
C VAL A 133 20.78 -11.97 -9.34
N VAL A 134 19.64 -12.63 -9.10
CA VAL A 134 18.55 -12.74 -10.07
C VAL A 134 17.32 -12.00 -9.59
N ARG A 135 16.66 -11.30 -10.51
CA ARG A 135 15.30 -10.79 -10.28
C ARG A 135 14.30 -11.93 -10.45
N VAL A 136 13.48 -12.12 -9.44
CA VAL A 136 12.44 -13.14 -9.35
C VAL A 136 11.08 -12.47 -9.29
N GLU A 137 10.15 -12.92 -10.11
CA GLU A 137 8.74 -12.62 -9.98
C GLU A 137 8.07 -13.69 -9.12
N VAL A 138 7.56 -13.29 -7.97
CA VAL A 138 6.69 -14.10 -7.14
C VAL A 138 5.25 -13.83 -7.57
N ARG A 139 4.56 -14.86 -8.05
CA ARG A 139 3.14 -14.79 -8.40
C ARG A 139 2.32 -15.58 -7.40
N HIS A 140 1.31 -14.95 -6.82
CA HIS A 140 0.42 -15.63 -5.88
C HIS A 140 -1.05 -15.27 -6.09
N ARG A 141 -1.92 -16.11 -5.55
CA ARG A 141 -3.36 -15.88 -5.49
C ARG A 141 -3.91 -16.40 -4.16
N LEU A 142 -4.59 -15.54 -3.42
CA LEU A 142 -5.33 -15.92 -2.21
C LEU A 142 -6.71 -16.43 -2.61
N ARG A 143 -6.98 -17.70 -2.30
CA ARG A 143 -8.19 -18.43 -2.67
C ARG A 143 -9.43 -17.66 -2.23
N GLY A 144 -10.31 -17.40 -3.19
CA GLY A 144 -11.59 -16.75 -2.92
C GLY A 144 -11.52 -15.23 -2.70
N PHE A 145 -10.32 -14.63 -2.64
CA PHE A 145 -10.15 -13.19 -2.47
C PHE A 145 -9.59 -12.53 -3.73
N ASP A 146 -8.48 -13.06 -4.24
CA ASP A 146 -7.83 -12.51 -5.44
C ASP A 146 -8.50 -13.03 -6.72
N ARG A 147 -8.84 -12.11 -7.64
CA ARG A 147 -9.45 -12.46 -8.94
C ARG A 147 -8.41 -12.71 -10.02
N GLY A 148 -7.22 -12.14 -9.88
CA GLY A 148 -6.07 -12.29 -10.75
C GLY A 148 -4.82 -12.66 -9.96
N ASP A 149 -3.72 -12.86 -10.68
CA ASP A 149 -2.43 -13.08 -10.04
C ASP A 149 -1.85 -11.75 -9.55
N VAL A 150 -1.50 -11.73 -8.27
CA VAL A 150 -0.66 -10.68 -7.69
C VAL A 150 0.79 -11.01 -8.00
N VAL A 151 1.54 -10.01 -8.46
CA VAL A 151 2.96 -10.16 -8.80
C VAL A 151 3.80 -9.26 -7.92
N ARG A 152 4.89 -9.83 -7.40
CA ARG A 152 5.90 -9.14 -6.59
C ARG A 152 7.28 -9.43 -7.10
N THR A 153 8.13 -8.43 -7.01
CA THR A 153 9.54 -8.50 -7.36
C THR A 153 10.34 -8.88 -6.12
N ARG A 154 11.21 -9.87 -6.27
CA ARG A 154 12.24 -10.21 -5.31
C ARG A 154 13.59 -10.35 -5.98
N HIS A 155 14.64 -10.31 -5.18
CA HIS A 155 16.01 -10.54 -5.62
C HIS A 155 16.64 -11.63 -4.77
N LEU A 156 17.18 -12.65 -5.43
CA LEU A 156 17.88 -13.75 -4.77
C LEU A 156 19.31 -13.82 -5.26
N ALA A 157 20.26 -13.91 -4.34
CA ALA A 157 21.65 -14.23 -4.65
C ALA A 157 21.78 -15.75 -4.76
N LEU A 158 22.14 -16.23 -5.94
CA LEU A 158 22.37 -17.65 -6.23
C LEU A 158 23.86 -17.92 -6.34
N THR A 159 24.35 -19.00 -5.75
CA THR A 159 25.77 -19.41 -5.85
C THR A 159 25.86 -20.85 -6.36
N PRO A 160 26.88 -21.20 -7.16
CA PRO A 160 27.07 -22.57 -7.60
C PRO A 160 27.46 -23.50 -6.45
N ARG A 161 26.92 -24.73 -6.47
CA ARG A 161 27.30 -25.82 -5.58
C ARG A 161 27.18 -27.16 -6.29
N SER A 162 28.29 -27.90 -6.34
CA SER A 162 28.31 -29.30 -6.82
C SER A 162 27.63 -29.47 -8.19
N GLY A 163 27.88 -28.53 -9.12
CA GLY A 163 27.27 -28.53 -10.46
C GLY A 163 25.80 -28.08 -10.54
N THR A 164 25.25 -27.54 -9.44
CA THR A 164 23.89 -26.99 -9.34
C THR A 164 23.92 -25.57 -8.74
N TRP A 165 22.75 -24.94 -8.57
CA TRP A 165 22.62 -23.64 -7.90
C TRP A 165 21.85 -23.76 -6.58
N THR A 166 22.23 -22.95 -5.60
CA THR A 166 21.53 -22.78 -4.32
C THR A 166 21.27 -21.30 -4.08
N VAL A 167 20.32 -20.98 -3.20
CA VAL A 167 20.16 -19.61 -2.70
C VAL A 167 21.18 -19.36 -1.58
N ALA A 168 21.96 -18.31 -1.72
CA ALA A 168 22.94 -17.84 -0.74
C ALA A 168 22.43 -16.65 0.10
N GLY A 169 21.44 -15.91 -0.40
CA GLY A 169 20.87 -14.75 0.28
C GLY A 169 19.86 -13.99 -0.59
N ASP A 170 19.54 -12.76 -0.17
CA ASP A 170 18.77 -11.79 -0.95
C ASP A 170 19.69 -10.86 -1.78
N GLY A 171 19.09 -9.93 -2.53
CA GLY A 171 19.81 -8.95 -3.34
C GLY A 171 20.29 -7.71 -2.59
N SER A 172 19.97 -7.57 -1.29
CA SER A 172 20.23 -6.34 -0.52
C SER A 172 21.71 -5.98 -0.37
N PRO A 173 22.67 -6.93 -0.19
CA PRO A 173 24.10 -6.62 -0.20
C PRO A 173 24.62 -6.06 -1.52
N HIS A 174 23.85 -6.23 -2.60
CA HIS A 174 24.16 -5.77 -3.95
C HIS A 174 23.32 -4.54 -4.36
N GLY A 175 22.61 -3.93 -3.41
CA GLY A 175 21.82 -2.71 -3.64
C GLY A 175 20.47 -2.92 -4.32
N PHE A 176 19.94 -4.15 -4.33
CA PHE A 176 18.59 -4.43 -4.83
C PHE A 176 17.57 -4.49 -3.69
N GLU A 177 16.40 -3.91 -3.92
CA GLU A 177 15.28 -3.91 -2.97
C GLU A 177 14.16 -4.83 -3.46
N ASP A 178 13.53 -5.54 -2.54
CA ASP A 178 12.35 -6.38 -2.79
C ASP A 178 11.06 -5.55 -2.64
N ASP A 179 10.00 -5.95 -3.35
CA ASP A 179 8.67 -5.46 -3.01
C ASP A 179 8.28 -5.97 -1.61
N PRO A 180 7.81 -5.09 -0.71
CA PRO A 180 7.51 -5.48 0.66
C PRO A 180 6.30 -6.40 0.72
N GLU A 181 6.39 -7.46 1.53
CA GLU A 181 5.31 -8.42 1.71
C GLU A 181 5.05 -8.79 3.18
N ILE A 182 3.80 -9.14 3.47
CA ILE A 182 3.35 -9.37 4.85
C ILE A 182 4.02 -10.60 5.46
N TRP A 183 4.31 -11.63 4.65
CA TRP A 183 4.93 -12.89 5.11
C TRP A 183 6.42 -12.80 5.39
N ASP A 184 7.09 -11.69 5.02
CA ASP A 184 8.47 -11.43 5.42
C ASP A 184 8.56 -10.86 6.85
N GLY A 185 7.42 -10.73 7.54
CA GLY A 185 7.28 -10.09 8.86
C GLY A 185 7.48 -11.04 10.03
N GLY A 186 6.88 -10.69 11.16
CA GLY A 186 6.81 -11.58 12.31
C GLY A 186 5.93 -12.80 12.05
N ASP A 187 5.66 -13.56 13.11
CA ASP A 187 4.83 -14.76 13.03
C ASP A 187 3.37 -14.37 12.75
N LEU A 188 2.90 -14.63 11.53
CA LEU A 188 1.59 -14.18 11.08
C LEU A 188 0.45 -14.96 11.70
N THR A 189 -0.63 -14.27 12.04
CA THR A 189 -1.95 -14.87 12.27
C THR A 189 -2.90 -14.48 11.14
N VAL A 190 -3.97 -15.25 10.99
CA VAL A 190 -4.99 -15.03 9.96
C VAL A 190 -6.36 -15.06 10.63
N ALA A 191 -7.17 -14.03 10.38
CA ALA A 191 -8.58 -14.01 10.73
C ALA A 191 -9.42 -13.97 9.45
N GLU A 192 -10.21 -15.01 9.25
CA GLU A 192 -11.15 -15.11 8.14
C GLU A 192 -12.55 -14.70 8.62
N GLY A 193 -13.14 -13.72 7.93
CA GLY A 193 -14.53 -13.33 8.04
C GLY A 193 -15.36 -13.89 6.88
N ARG A 194 -16.64 -13.51 6.80
CA ARG A 194 -17.52 -13.89 5.69
C ARG A 194 -17.05 -13.35 4.35
N ALA A 195 -16.53 -12.12 4.35
CA ALA A 195 -16.09 -11.39 3.16
C ALA A 195 -14.68 -10.80 3.33
N SER A 196 -14.04 -10.98 4.47
CA SER A 196 -12.74 -10.39 4.79
C SER A 196 -11.68 -11.46 5.11
N LEU A 197 -10.44 -11.17 4.76
CA LEU A 197 -9.26 -11.93 5.16
C LEU A 197 -8.27 -10.95 5.76
N VAL A 198 -8.02 -11.03 7.07
CA VAL A 198 -7.06 -10.17 7.75
C VAL A 198 -5.81 -10.99 8.06
N ILE A 199 -4.66 -10.50 7.61
CA ILE A 199 -3.36 -11.19 7.69
C ILE A 199 -2.37 -10.28 8.40
N GLY A 200 -1.68 -10.77 9.42
CA GLY A 200 -0.80 -9.90 10.19
C GLY A 200 -0.32 -10.50 11.51
N ASP A 201 0.68 -9.86 12.09
CA ASP A 201 1.26 -10.14 13.41
C ASP A 201 0.83 -9.10 14.47
N ALA A 202 -0.01 -8.11 14.10
CA ALA A 202 -0.65 -7.21 15.06
C ALA A 202 -1.72 -7.93 15.90
N PRO A 203 -2.09 -7.41 17.09
CA PRO A 203 -3.27 -7.90 17.81
C PRO A 203 -4.58 -7.45 17.12
N GLY A 204 -5.70 -8.10 17.46
CA GLY A 204 -7.03 -7.61 17.10
C GLY A 204 -7.54 -7.94 15.69
N LEU A 205 -6.87 -8.83 14.94
CA LEU A 205 -7.28 -9.20 13.57
C LEU A 205 -8.75 -9.62 13.45
N ALA A 206 -9.26 -10.40 14.40
CA ALA A 206 -10.66 -10.84 14.40
C ALA A 206 -11.66 -9.67 14.56
N GLU A 207 -11.27 -8.60 15.26
CA GLU A 207 -12.08 -7.38 15.34
C GLU A 207 -12.14 -6.67 13.99
N VAL A 208 -10.98 -6.49 13.35
CA VAL A 208 -10.88 -5.88 12.02
C VAL A 208 -11.72 -6.66 11.00
N ALA A 209 -11.65 -7.99 11.01
CA ALA A 209 -12.45 -8.86 10.13
C ALA A 209 -13.96 -8.62 10.33
N ARG A 210 -14.43 -8.62 11.59
CA ARG A 210 -15.85 -8.38 11.91
C ARG A 210 -16.33 -7.00 11.46
N ARG A 211 -15.49 -5.96 11.57
CA ARG A 211 -15.84 -4.60 11.13
C ARG A 211 -15.88 -4.50 9.61
N LEU A 212 -14.89 -5.05 8.91
CA LEU A 212 -14.89 -5.12 7.45
C LEU A 212 -16.12 -5.88 6.91
N ASP A 213 -16.46 -7.02 7.53
CA ASP A 213 -17.67 -7.78 7.17
C ASP A 213 -18.97 -6.99 7.35
N LYS A 214 -19.04 -6.06 8.32
CA LYS A 214 -20.17 -5.14 8.50
C LYS A 214 -20.15 -4.00 7.48
N ALA A 215 -18.96 -3.54 7.07
CA ALA A 215 -18.80 -2.47 6.09
C ALA A 215 -19.16 -2.91 4.67
N VAL A 216 -18.91 -4.17 4.28
CA VAL A 216 -19.21 -4.71 2.94
C VAL A 216 -20.64 -4.42 2.45
N PRO A 217 -21.72 -4.73 3.21
CA PRO A 217 -23.07 -4.39 2.76
C PRO A 217 -23.34 -2.89 2.68
N VAL A 218 -22.74 -2.07 3.56
CA VAL A 218 -22.87 -0.60 3.51
C VAL A 218 -22.27 -0.06 2.21
N VAL A 219 -21.02 -0.39 1.94
CA VAL A 219 -20.31 0.02 0.72
C VAL A 219 -21.03 -0.48 -0.52
N THR A 220 -21.43 -1.76 -0.54
CA THR A 220 -22.16 -2.36 -1.67
C THR A 220 -23.49 -1.68 -1.95
N GLY A 221 -24.21 -1.25 -0.90
CA GLY A 221 -25.47 -0.52 -1.03
C GLY A 221 -25.33 0.77 -1.82
N VAL A 222 -24.21 1.49 -1.62
CA VAL A 222 -23.93 2.77 -2.30
C VAL A 222 -23.29 2.54 -3.67
N VAL A 223 -22.17 1.81 -3.73
CA VAL A 223 -21.35 1.73 -4.95
C VAL A 223 -21.86 0.68 -5.94
N GLY A 224 -22.77 -0.19 -5.51
CA GLY A 224 -23.33 -1.30 -6.28
C GLY A 224 -22.43 -2.54 -6.32
N GLY A 225 -22.92 -3.59 -7.00
CA GLY A 225 -22.32 -4.93 -6.97
C GLY A 225 -21.18 -5.22 -7.96
N ARG A 226 -20.56 -4.20 -8.57
CA ARG A 226 -19.53 -4.37 -9.64
C ARG A 226 -18.12 -4.69 -9.13
N TRP A 227 -17.94 -4.87 -7.83
CA TRP A 227 -16.69 -5.28 -7.19
C TRP A 227 -16.84 -6.65 -6.54
N ALA A 228 -15.74 -7.24 -6.08
CA ALA A 228 -15.71 -8.62 -5.55
C ALA A 228 -16.55 -8.81 -4.28
N ARG A 229 -16.85 -7.72 -3.55
CA ARG A 229 -17.49 -7.74 -2.21
C ARG A 229 -16.69 -8.57 -1.22
N ARG A 230 -15.37 -8.55 -1.41
CA ARG A 230 -14.37 -9.20 -0.58
C ARG A 230 -13.17 -8.29 -0.44
N VAL A 231 -12.46 -8.43 0.68
CA VAL A 231 -11.31 -7.58 1.02
C VAL A 231 -10.22 -8.39 1.71
N VAL A 232 -8.97 -8.12 1.36
CA VAL A 232 -7.81 -8.57 2.13
C VAL A 232 -7.26 -7.37 2.88
N ALA A 233 -7.09 -7.50 4.19
CA ALA A 233 -6.46 -6.50 5.03
C ALA A 233 -5.14 -7.02 5.59
N LEU A 234 -4.10 -6.18 5.56
CA LEU A 234 -2.77 -6.46 6.08
C LEU A 234 -2.58 -5.66 7.37
N ALA A 235 -2.27 -6.32 8.46
CA ALA A 235 -2.11 -5.70 9.78
C ALA A 235 -0.76 -6.07 10.39
N PRO A 236 0.35 -5.51 9.85
CA PRO A 236 1.66 -5.70 10.47
C PRO A 236 1.69 -5.03 11.86
N ALA A 237 2.45 -5.57 12.81
CA ALA A 237 2.69 -4.96 14.12
C ALA A 237 3.68 -3.78 14.04
N ASP A 238 4.55 -3.80 13.02
CA ASP A 238 5.58 -2.79 12.77
C ASP A 238 5.09 -1.68 11.83
N ALA A 239 5.37 -0.42 12.19
CA ALA A 239 4.90 0.76 11.47
C ALA A 239 5.68 1.01 10.17
N ASP A 240 6.98 0.68 10.14
CA ASP A 240 7.80 0.82 8.94
C ASP A 240 7.34 -0.18 7.87
N ARG A 241 7.01 -1.41 8.28
CA ARG A 241 6.40 -2.41 7.42
C ARG A 241 5.01 -2.02 6.95
N ALA A 242 4.18 -1.42 7.80
CA ALA A 242 2.88 -0.88 7.37
C ALA A 242 3.09 0.16 6.25
N SER A 243 4.03 1.08 6.44
CA SER A 243 4.36 2.11 5.45
C SER A 243 4.92 1.52 4.16
N ALA A 244 5.77 0.48 4.25
CA ALA A 244 6.30 -0.22 3.09
C ALA A 244 5.19 -0.93 2.30
N LEU A 245 4.31 -1.68 2.97
CA LEU A 245 3.17 -2.37 2.37
C LEU A 245 2.15 -1.43 1.72
N ALA A 246 1.98 -0.23 2.28
CA ALA A 246 1.14 0.82 1.71
C ALA A 246 1.69 1.38 0.38
N GLY A 247 2.99 1.21 0.15
CA GLY A 247 3.67 1.54 -1.10
C GLY A 247 4.58 2.77 -1.01
N PRO A 248 5.34 3.05 -2.07
CA PRO A 248 6.38 4.07 -2.05
C PRO A 248 5.88 5.47 -1.63
N GLY A 249 6.55 6.04 -0.63
CA GLY A 249 6.25 7.40 -0.16
C GLY A 249 4.98 7.53 0.68
N GLN A 250 4.32 6.43 1.04
CA GLN A 250 3.27 6.43 2.06
C GLN A 250 3.89 6.36 3.46
N ARG A 251 3.28 7.08 4.40
CA ARG A 251 3.67 7.11 5.82
C ARG A 251 2.43 6.78 6.64
N LEU A 252 2.38 5.56 7.18
CA LEU A 252 1.22 5.05 7.92
C LEU A 252 1.31 5.32 9.42
N ASP A 253 2.40 5.91 9.91
CA ASP A 253 2.50 6.36 11.31
C ASP A 253 1.48 7.46 11.64
N GLU A 254 0.99 8.19 10.63
CA GLU A 254 0.03 9.29 10.79
C GLU A 254 -1.43 8.91 10.41
N VAL A 255 -1.65 7.78 9.72
CA VAL A 255 -2.97 7.36 9.21
C VAL A 255 -3.33 5.96 9.70
N ALA A 256 -4.56 5.75 10.18
CA ALA A 256 -4.98 4.50 10.81
C ALA A 256 -5.07 3.30 9.86
N ALA A 257 -5.44 3.54 8.60
CA ALA A 257 -5.53 2.52 7.57
C ALA A 257 -5.37 3.19 6.21
N LEU A 258 -4.99 2.40 5.19
CA LEU A 258 -4.91 2.87 3.82
C LEU A 258 -5.19 1.73 2.84
N ALA A 259 -6.03 1.97 1.85
CA ALA A 259 -6.19 1.10 0.70
C ALA A 259 -4.96 1.21 -0.21
N ALA A 260 -4.12 0.18 -0.19
CA ALA A 260 -2.94 0.05 -1.03
C ALA A 260 -3.31 -0.65 -2.34
N VAL A 261 -2.94 0.01 -3.45
CA VAL A 261 -3.08 -0.59 -4.78
C VAL A 261 -2.00 -1.64 -4.95
N THR A 262 -2.43 -2.87 -5.19
CA THR A 262 -1.54 -3.98 -5.47
C THR A 262 -1.37 -4.17 -6.97
N PRO A 263 -0.13 -4.19 -7.49
CA PRO A 263 0.14 -4.59 -8.85
C PRO A 263 -0.42 -5.99 -9.15
N SER A 264 -1.19 -6.08 -10.24
CA SER A 264 -1.73 -7.33 -10.80
C SER A 264 -1.09 -7.55 -12.16
N ALA A 265 -0.71 -8.79 -12.48
CA ALA A 265 -0.11 -9.15 -13.78
C ALA A 265 -0.99 -8.75 -14.98
N GLY A 266 -2.32 -8.67 -14.77
CA GLY A 266 -3.28 -8.35 -15.82
C GLY A 266 -3.93 -6.98 -15.67
N GLY A 267 -3.48 -6.13 -14.73
CA GLY A 267 -4.15 -4.86 -14.42
C GLY A 267 -5.60 -5.02 -13.95
N ALA A 268 -5.96 -6.22 -13.47
CA ALA A 268 -7.29 -6.53 -13.00
C ALA A 268 -7.63 -5.77 -11.71
N ARG A 269 -8.93 -5.74 -11.37
CA ARG A 269 -9.46 -5.16 -10.13
C ARG A 269 -9.75 -6.30 -9.15
N GLY A 270 -9.47 -6.06 -7.87
CA GLY A 270 -9.79 -6.99 -6.77
C GLY A 270 -8.58 -7.51 -6.01
N GLU A 271 -7.39 -7.04 -6.33
CA GLU A 271 -6.15 -7.36 -5.61
C GLU A 271 -5.77 -6.30 -4.58
N ASP A 272 -6.53 -5.20 -4.49
CA ASP A 272 -6.27 -4.14 -3.50
C ASP A 272 -6.27 -4.68 -2.08
N ARG A 273 -5.38 -4.11 -1.28
CA ARG A 273 -5.21 -4.47 0.12
C ARG A 273 -5.59 -3.28 0.96
N VAL A 274 -6.20 -3.52 2.12
CA VAL A 274 -6.29 -2.49 3.16
C VAL A 274 -5.13 -2.70 4.12
N VAL A 275 -4.19 -1.78 4.18
CA VAL A 275 -3.08 -1.84 5.13
C VAL A 275 -3.46 -1.09 6.39
N ILE A 276 -3.42 -1.76 7.53
CA ILE A 276 -3.76 -1.20 8.84
C ILE A 276 -2.48 -0.75 9.52
N SER A 277 -2.48 0.51 9.99
CA SER A 277 -1.45 1.00 10.90
C SER A 277 -1.82 0.60 12.33
N PRO A 278 -1.11 -0.34 12.96
CA PRO A 278 -1.51 -0.89 14.26
C PRO A 278 -1.58 0.19 15.35
N ALA A 279 -0.58 1.08 15.40
CA ALA A 279 -0.51 2.13 16.41
C ALA A 279 -1.63 3.16 16.27
N THR A 280 -1.87 3.65 15.05
CA THR A 280 -2.87 4.70 14.81
C THR A 280 -4.28 4.15 14.85
N PHE A 281 -4.51 2.96 14.30
CA PHE A 281 -5.80 2.26 14.41
C PHE A 281 -6.14 1.91 15.87
N GLY A 282 -5.15 1.49 16.66
CA GLY A 282 -5.31 1.18 18.07
C GLY A 282 -5.80 2.36 18.91
N ARG A 283 -5.42 3.60 18.56
CA ARG A 283 -5.86 4.84 19.24
C ARG A 283 -7.28 5.28 18.89
N LEU A 284 -7.88 4.76 17.82
CA LEU A 284 -9.24 5.10 17.44
C LEU A 284 -10.27 4.46 18.39
N ASN A 285 -11.34 5.20 18.67
CA ASN A 285 -12.53 4.64 19.32
C ASN A 285 -13.33 3.75 18.35
N ASP A 286 -14.36 3.06 18.85
CA ASP A 286 -15.15 2.10 18.06
C ASP A 286 -15.74 2.71 16.79
N LEU A 287 -16.28 3.92 16.90
CA LEU A 287 -16.85 4.65 15.78
C LEU A 287 -15.78 4.98 14.72
N GLY A 288 -14.64 5.51 15.14
CA GLY A 288 -13.53 5.87 14.23
C GLY A 288 -12.99 4.65 13.48
N ARG A 289 -12.92 3.49 14.16
CA ARG A 289 -12.53 2.23 13.51
C ARG A 289 -13.53 1.78 12.45
N ASP A 290 -14.83 1.90 12.71
CA ASP A 290 -15.87 1.58 11.71
C ASP A 290 -15.84 2.54 10.52
N VAL A 291 -15.70 3.84 10.78
CA VAL A 291 -15.62 4.87 9.73
C VAL A 291 -14.41 4.63 8.84
N VAL A 292 -13.21 4.46 9.42
CA VAL A 292 -11.98 4.33 8.62
C VAL A 292 -11.97 3.04 7.81
N LEU A 293 -12.42 1.91 8.37
CA LEU A 293 -12.49 0.66 7.60
C LEU A 293 -13.54 0.71 6.48
N THR A 294 -14.65 1.42 6.69
CA THR A 294 -15.67 1.62 5.66
C THR A 294 -15.16 2.57 4.57
N HIS A 295 -14.41 3.60 4.94
CA HIS A 295 -13.71 4.50 4.04
C HIS A 295 -12.72 3.72 3.15
N GLU A 296 -11.79 2.96 3.73
CA GLU A 296 -10.80 2.20 2.96
C GLU A 296 -11.45 1.13 2.06
N LEU A 297 -12.50 0.47 2.56
CA LEU A 297 -13.26 -0.49 1.76
C LEU A 297 -13.95 0.18 0.57
N THR A 298 -14.34 1.46 0.71
CA THR A 298 -14.91 2.22 -0.40
C THR A 298 -13.88 2.42 -1.51
N HIS A 299 -12.62 2.70 -1.18
CA HIS A 299 -11.55 2.76 -2.19
C HIS A 299 -11.35 1.42 -2.91
N VAL A 300 -11.34 0.30 -2.18
CA VAL A 300 -11.27 -1.05 -2.78
C VAL A 300 -12.45 -1.27 -3.75
N ALA A 301 -13.66 -0.91 -3.33
CA ALA A 301 -14.87 -1.15 -4.10
C ALA A 301 -15.00 -0.26 -5.35
N THR A 302 -14.54 0.99 -5.26
CA THR A 302 -14.53 1.91 -6.41
C THR A 302 -13.32 1.69 -7.32
N GLY A 303 -12.27 1.04 -6.80
CA GLY A 303 -10.98 0.88 -7.45
C GLY A 303 -10.12 2.14 -7.36
N GLY A 304 -10.34 2.97 -6.33
CA GLY A 304 -9.54 4.13 -5.91
C GLY A 304 -8.67 4.75 -6.98
N ALA A 305 -9.24 5.65 -7.79
CA ALA A 305 -8.52 6.59 -8.66
C ALA A 305 -7.52 6.03 -9.69
N ARG A 306 -7.57 4.73 -10.02
CA ARG A 306 -6.71 4.16 -11.07
C ARG A 306 -6.87 4.84 -12.43
N ASP A 307 -7.99 5.53 -12.65
CA ASP A 307 -8.32 6.25 -13.88
C ASP A 307 -7.53 7.55 -14.10
N ARG A 308 -6.85 8.09 -13.08
CA ARG A 308 -6.07 9.34 -13.12
C ARG A 308 -6.88 10.60 -13.50
N THR A 309 -8.21 10.50 -13.59
CA THR A 309 -9.11 11.58 -14.02
C THR A 309 -10.02 12.05 -12.89
N THR A 310 -10.38 11.15 -11.97
CA THR A 310 -11.17 11.51 -10.80
C THR A 310 -10.39 12.47 -9.90
N PRO A 311 -10.93 13.64 -9.54
CA PRO A 311 -10.24 14.59 -8.67
C PRO A 311 -10.21 14.08 -7.23
N LEU A 312 -9.13 14.39 -6.50
CA LEU A 312 -8.92 13.89 -5.13
C LEU A 312 -10.05 14.23 -4.16
N TRP A 313 -10.61 15.45 -4.22
CA TRP A 313 -11.76 15.81 -3.38
C TRP A 313 -12.96 14.87 -3.57
N LEU A 314 -13.15 14.32 -4.78
CA LEU A 314 -14.25 13.39 -5.04
C LEU A 314 -13.89 11.95 -4.65
N ILE A 315 -12.60 11.59 -4.70
CA ILE A 315 -12.11 10.28 -4.23
C ILE A 315 -12.28 10.19 -2.71
N GLU A 316 -11.70 11.15 -1.99
CA GLU A 316 -11.69 11.17 -0.53
C GLU A 316 -13.07 11.52 0.03
N GLY A 317 -13.73 12.55 -0.52
CA GLY A 317 -15.05 12.97 -0.06
C GLY A 317 -16.12 11.91 -0.24
N PHE A 318 -16.03 11.08 -1.29
CA PHE A 318 -16.97 9.98 -1.49
C PHE A 318 -16.72 8.83 -0.52
N ALA A 319 -15.46 8.50 -0.24
CA ALA A 319 -15.10 7.51 0.77
C ALA A 319 -15.55 7.94 2.18
N ASP A 320 -15.37 9.22 2.55
CA ASP A 320 -15.89 9.78 3.79
C ASP A 320 -17.42 9.80 3.83
N TYR A 321 -18.07 10.14 2.72
CA TYR A 321 -19.54 10.12 2.64
C TYR A 321 -20.09 8.73 3.00
N VAL A 322 -19.50 7.67 2.43
CA VAL A 322 -19.88 6.29 2.73
C VAL A 322 -19.48 5.89 4.16
N GLY A 323 -18.29 6.29 4.61
CA GLY A 323 -17.79 6.03 5.96
C GLY A 323 -18.70 6.59 7.06
N TYR A 324 -19.26 7.78 6.87
CA TYR A 324 -20.16 8.41 7.83
C TYR A 324 -21.64 8.04 7.68
N LEU A 325 -22.06 7.38 6.58
CA LEU A 325 -23.46 7.18 6.18
C LEU A 325 -24.36 6.54 7.26
N ARG A 326 -23.81 5.64 8.08
CA ARG A 326 -24.54 4.90 9.13
C ARG A 326 -24.16 5.34 10.55
N THR A 327 -23.52 6.50 10.67
CA THR A 327 -23.12 7.05 11.96
C THR A 327 -24.15 8.08 12.45
N ASN A 328 -24.23 8.26 13.77
CA ASN A 328 -25.04 9.31 14.39
C ASN A 328 -24.24 10.59 14.65
N VAL A 329 -23.11 10.77 13.95
CA VAL A 329 -22.24 11.94 14.13
C VAL A 329 -22.87 13.14 13.45
N THR A 330 -23.02 14.24 14.19
CA THR A 330 -23.55 15.48 13.61
C THR A 330 -22.55 16.11 12.65
N VAL A 331 -23.03 16.86 11.68
CA VAL A 331 -22.19 17.54 10.68
C VAL A 331 -21.11 18.40 11.34
N ARG A 332 -21.55 19.16 12.34
CA ARG A 332 -20.71 20.08 13.11
C ARG A 332 -19.63 19.38 13.92
N SER A 333 -19.88 18.13 14.35
CA SER A 333 -18.89 17.32 15.06
C SER A 333 -17.89 16.68 14.11
N ALA A 334 -18.35 16.15 12.97
CA ALA A 334 -17.47 15.52 11.98
C ALA A 334 -16.59 16.53 11.22
N ALA A 335 -17.07 17.77 11.04
CA ALA A 335 -16.34 18.85 10.39
C ALA A 335 -15.91 19.96 11.37
N ALA A 336 -15.41 19.59 12.56
CA ALA A 336 -15.15 20.54 13.64
C ALA A 336 -14.09 21.60 13.29
N GLU A 337 -13.03 21.22 12.58
CA GLU A 337 -11.94 22.11 12.14
C GLU A 337 -12.45 23.14 11.13
N LEU A 338 -13.11 22.66 10.07
CA LEU A 338 -13.72 23.53 9.06
C LEU A 338 -14.82 24.41 9.66
N ARG A 339 -15.58 23.90 10.63
CA ARG A 339 -16.59 24.67 11.35
C ARG A 339 -16.00 25.89 12.05
N ARG A 340 -14.85 25.75 12.72
CA ARG A 340 -14.17 26.88 13.36
C ARG A 340 -13.83 27.97 12.35
N GLU A 341 -13.30 27.59 11.19
CA GLU A 341 -12.96 28.54 10.14
C GLU A 341 -14.18 29.24 9.53
N VAL A 342 -15.25 28.49 9.26
CA VAL A 342 -16.50 29.06 8.73
C VAL A 342 -17.16 30.00 9.75
N ALA A 343 -17.14 29.66 11.03
CA ALA A 343 -17.64 30.52 12.10
C ALA A 343 -16.85 31.84 12.23
N GLU A 344 -15.55 31.80 11.91
CA GLU A 344 -14.67 32.97 11.86
C GLU A 344 -14.71 33.70 10.50
N GLY A 345 -15.68 33.37 9.63
CA GLY A 345 -15.88 34.01 8.32
C GLY A 345 -14.92 33.55 7.22
N ARG A 346 -14.02 32.61 7.49
CA ARG A 346 -13.02 32.08 6.53
C ARG A 346 -13.58 30.92 5.72
N VAL A 347 -14.63 31.17 4.95
CA VAL A 347 -15.23 30.14 4.06
C VAL A 347 -14.31 29.88 2.85
N PRO A 348 -13.89 28.63 2.57
CA PRO A 348 -12.98 28.30 1.46
C PRO A 348 -13.50 28.74 0.09
N SER A 349 -12.67 29.44 -0.70
CA SER A 349 -13.06 29.99 -2.00
C SER A 349 -13.12 28.96 -3.14
N ALA A 350 -12.47 27.82 -2.98
CA ALA A 350 -12.43 26.71 -3.92
C ALA A 350 -12.38 25.38 -3.15
N LEU A 351 -12.74 24.29 -3.83
CA LEU A 351 -12.55 22.93 -3.32
C LEU A 351 -11.06 22.59 -3.22
N PRO A 352 -10.67 21.69 -2.31
CA PRO A 352 -9.27 21.39 -2.05
C PRO A 352 -8.58 20.81 -3.29
N GLY A 353 -7.39 21.35 -3.57
CA GLY A 353 -6.47 20.85 -4.58
C GLY A 353 -5.69 19.64 -4.09
N ALA A 354 -4.88 19.04 -4.97
CA ALA A 354 -4.12 17.83 -4.65
C ALA A 354 -3.05 18.04 -3.55
N ASP A 355 -2.52 19.26 -3.46
CA ASP A 355 -1.57 19.72 -2.45
C ASP A 355 -2.17 19.67 -1.03
N ALA A 356 -3.46 19.96 -0.89
CA ALA A 356 -4.15 19.94 0.40
C ALA A 356 -4.20 18.53 1.02
N PHE A 357 -4.11 17.47 0.19
CA PHE A 357 -4.05 16.06 0.58
C PHE A 357 -2.62 15.53 0.72
N GLY A 358 -1.61 16.37 0.52
CA GLY A 358 -0.22 16.00 0.69
C GLY A 358 0.10 15.62 2.14
N ALA A 359 1.00 14.66 2.32
CA ALA A 359 1.54 14.35 3.65
C ALA A 359 2.15 15.61 4.29
N GLY A 360 1.88 15.82 5.59
CA GLY A 360 2.32 17.02 6.32
C GLY A 360 1.55 18.31 6.02
N SER A 361 0.51 18.26 5.17
CA SER A 361 -0.37 19.41 4.95
C SER A 361 -1.07 19.82 6.25
N ALA A 362 -0.84 21.05 6.72
CA ALA A 362 -1.57 21.63 7.85
C ALA A 362 -3.09 21.78 7.59
N ARG A 363 -3.52 21.56 6.34
CA ARG A 363 -4.89 21.67 5.86
C ARG A 363 -5.55 20.31 5.62
N LEU A 364 -4.84 19.21 5.90
CA LEU A 364 -5.28 17.85 5.56
C LEU A 364 -6.67 17.56 6.14
N SER A 365 -6.86 17.78 7.44
CA SER A 365 -8.14 17.53 8.11
C SER A 365 -9.28 18.32 7.45
N GLN A 366 -9.07 19.59 7.14
CA GLN A 366 -10.08 20.41 6.51
C GLN A 366 -10.32 20.01 5.05
N ALA A 367 -9.29 19.58 4.30
CA ALA A 367 -9.45 19.10 2.94
C ALA A 367 -10.40 17.89 2.87
N TYR A 368 -10.28 16.95 3.80
CA TYR A 368 -11.23 15.83 3.94
C TYR A 368 -12.64 16.34 4.29
N GLN A 369 -12.78 17.23 5.29
CA GLN A 369 -14.08 17.78 5.69
C GLN A 369 -14.78 18.58 4.58
N GLU A 370 -14.02 19.40 3.84
CA GLU A 370 -14.44 20.16 2.68
C GLU A 370 -14.98 19.24 1.57
N SER A 371 -14.24 18.17 1.31
CA SER A 371 -14.55 17.14 0.31
C SER A 371 -15.77 16.29 0.67
N TRP A 372 -15.84 15.86 1.92
CA TRP A 372 -16.98 15.15 2.49
C TRP A 372 -18.26 15.97 2.34
N LEU A 373 -18.23 17.26 2.71
CA LEU A 373 -19.38 18.15 2.59
C LEU A 373 -19.75 18.46 1.14
N ALA A 374 -18.79 18.43 0.21
CA ALA A 374 -19.10 18.52 -1.22
C ALA A 374 -19.88 17.29 -1.72
N CYS A 375 -19.46 16.09 -1.32
CA CYS A 375 -20.16 14.85 -1.68
C CYS A 375 -21.53 14.75 -1.01
N ARG A 376 -21.61 15.10 0.28
CA ARG A 376 -22.86 15.17 1.02
C ARG A 376 -23.82 16.18 0.41
N MET A 377 -23.37 17.38 0.01
CA MET A 377 -24.21 18.34 -0.71
C MET A 377 -24.82 17.72 -1.97
N VAL A 378 -24.03 16.98 -2.75
CA VAL A 378 -24.53 16.34 -3.97
C VAL A 378 -25.59 15.30 -3.62
N ALA A 379 -25.35 14.47 -2.61
CA ALA A 379 -26.31 13.47 -2.17
C ALA A 379 -27.61 14.11 -1.63
N ASP A 380 -27.51 15.16 -0.82
CA ASP A 380 -28.66 15.83 -0.21
C ASP A 380 -29.51 16.58 -1.25
N ARG A 381 -28.87 17.21 -2.26
CA ARG A 381 -29.58 17.99 -3.29
C ARG A 381 -30.04 17.17 -4.49
N TYR A 382 -29.30 16.15 -4.88
CA TYR A 382 -29.51 15.41 -6.14
C TYR A 382 -29.68 13.89 -5.94
N GLY A 383 -29.58 13.39 -4.71
CA GLY A 383 -29.67 11.98 -4.36
C GLY A 383 -28.35 11.23 -4.43
N GLU A 384 -28.19 10.21 -3.58
CA GLU A 384 -27.01 9.35 -3.49
C GLU A 384 -26.67 8.69 -4.85
N ALA A 385 -27.69 8.21 -5.58
CA ALA A 385 -27.49 7.63 -6.90
C ALA A 385 -26.84 8.61 -7.90
N THR A 386 -27.10 9.92 -7.75
CA THR A 386 -26.48 10.96 -8.58
C THR A 386 -25.02 11.20 -8.20
N LEU A 387 -24.70 11.17 -6.90
CA LEU A 387 -23.31 11.20 -6.43
C LEU A 387 -22.49 10.03 -7.00
N VAL A 388 -23.06 8.82 -7.00
CA VAL A 388 -22.41 7.63 -7.59
C VAL A 388 -22.23 7.78 -9.10
N ARG A 389 -23.21 8.36 -9.82
CA ARG A 389 -23.06 8.67 -11.26
C ARG A 389 -21.95 9.70 -11.49
N LEU A 390 -21.86 10.74 -10.66
CA LEU A 390 -20.82 11.76 -10.74
C LEU A 390 -19.43 11.13 -10.56
N TYR A 391 -19.24 10.32 -9.51
CA TYR A 391 -18.00 9.60 -9.25
C TYR A 391 -17.58 8.77 -10.47
N ARG A 392 -18.51 7.97 -11.01
CA ARG A 392 -18.24 7.13 -12.19
C ARG A 392 -17.95 7.96 -13.44
N ALA A 393 -18.62 9.10 -13.63
CA ALA A 393 -18.37 9.98 -14.78
C ALA A 393 -17.00 10.65 -14.68
N ALA A 394 -16.61 11.12 -13.50
CA ALA A 394 -15.31 11.72 -13.23
C ALA A 394 -14.15 10.73 -13.48
N GLY A 395 -14.38 9.43 -13.28
CA GLY A 395 -13.40 8.39 -13.63
C GLY A 395 -13.26 8.10 -15.13
N ARG A 396 -14.00 8.78 -16.01
CA ARG A 396 -13.89 8.65 -17.48
C ARG A 396 -13.71 9.99 -18.19
N ASN A 397 -14.16 11.07 -17.57
CA ASN A 397 -14.20 12.40 -18.14
C ASN A 397 -13.51 13.40 -17.20
N PRO A 398 -12.89 14.47 -17.71
CA PRO A 398 -12.41 15.56 -16.87
C PRO A 398 -13.53 16.09 -15.96
N GLU A 399 -13.18 16.49 -14.73
CA GLU A 399 -14.14 16.89 -13.70
C GLU A 399 -15.19 17.89 -14.20
N ALA A 400 -14.76 18.93 -14.94
CA ALA A 400 -15.68 19.94 -15.46
C ALA A 400 -16.74 19.36 -16.41
N THR A 401 -16.39 18.32 -17.18
CA THR A 401 -17.33 17.61 -18.05
C THR A 401 -18.28 16.75 -17.21
N ALA A 402 -17.77 16.00 -16.24
CA ALA A 402 -18.61 15.18 -15.35
C ALA A 402 -19.63 16.03 -14.55
N LEU A 403 -19.22 17.19 -14.04
CA LEU A 403 -20.13 18.12 -13.36
C LEU A 403 -21.24 18.65 -14.29
N ARG A 404 -20.90 18.99 -15.54
CA ARG A 404 -21.90 19.44 -16.52
C ARG A 404 -22.85 18.33 -16.92
N GLU A 405 -22.34 17.15 -17.24
CA GLU A 405 -23.16 16.02 -17.71
C GLU A 405 -24.09 15.48 -16.62
N VAL A 406 -23.61 15.38 -15.37
CA VAL A 406 -24.36 14.72 -14.30
C VAL A 406 -25.21 15.69 -13.49
N LEU A 407 -24.72 16.91 -13.24
CA LEU A 407 -25.40 17.89 -12.39
C LEU A 407 -25.95 19.10 -13.18
N GLY A 408 -25.57 19.26 -14.46
CA GLY A 408 -25.88 20.48 -15.22
C GLY A 408 -25.11 21.71 -14.72
N LEU A 409 -23.99 21.52 -14.02
CA LEU A 409 -23.27 22.62 -13.36
C LEU A 409 -21.89 22.88 -13.96
N THR A 410 -21.52 24.15 -14.04
CA THR A 410 -20.12 24.55 -14.18
C THR A 410 -19.39 24.40 -12.84
N ARG A 411 -18.06 24.29 -12.86
CA ARG A 411 -17.23 24.27 -11.64
C ARG A 411 -17.49 25.50 -10.75
N VAL A 412 -17.62 26.68 -11.35
CA VAL A 412 -17.91 27.94 -10.62
C VAL A 412 -19.25 27.85 -9.90
N ARG A 413 -20.31 27.38 -10.57
CA ARG A 413 -21.62 27.24 -9.94
C ARG A 413 -21.64 26.16 -8.86
N PHE A 414 -20.96 25.04 -9.09
CA PHE A 414 -20.78 23.98 -8.10
C PHE A 414 -20.10 24.51 -6.82
N THR A 415 -18.98 25.22 -6.96
CA THR A 415 -18.25 25.83 -5.84
C THR A 415 -19.11 26.83 -5.08
N ALA A 416 -19.92 27.64 -5.76
CA ALA A 416 -20.83 28.58 -5.10
C ALA A 416 -21.89 27.84 -4.25
N LEU A 417 -22.54 26.81 -4.81
CA LEU A 417 -23.53 26.01 -4.08
C LEU A 417 -22.94 25.27 -2.89
N TRP A 418 -21.70 24.79 -3.04
CA TRP A 418 -20.94 24.14 -1.97
C TRP A 418 -20.59 25.13 -0.86
N ARG A 419 -20.13 26.34 -1.17
CA ARG A 419 -19.89 27.39 -0.18
C ARG A 419 -21.15 27.77 0.61
N ASP A 420 -22.29 27.86 -0.05
CA ASP A 420 -23.58 28.12 0.61
C ASP A 420 -23.99 26.94 1.50
N TYR A 421 -23.72 25.72 1.06
CA TYR A 421 -23.93 24.50 1.84
C TYR A 421 -23.05 24.48 3.10
N LEU A 422 -21.76 24.81 2.98
CA LEU A 422 -20.85 24.90 4.13
C LEU A 422 -21.36 25.88 5.18
N LYS A 423 -21.78 27.09 4.77
CA LYS A 423 -22.34 28.07 5.68
C LYS A 423 -23.56 27.49 6.41
N ARG A 424 -24.54 26.99 5.66
CA ARG A 424 -25.79 26.47 6.24
C ARG A 424 -25.56 25.34 7.26
N GLU A 425 -24.62 24.43 7.00
CA GLU A 425 -24.39 23.29 7.89
C GLU A 425 -23.48 23.61 9.10
N LEU A 426 -22.59 24.60 8.96
CA LEU A 426 -21.51 24.85 9.93
C LEU A 426 -21.68 26.14 10.75
N THR A 427 -22.50 27.09 10.33
CA THR A 427 -23.01 28.18 11.18
C THR A 427 -24.27 27.71 11.88
#